data_AF-A0A933HAI3-F1
#
_entry.id   AF-A0A933HAI3-F1
#
_cell.length_a   1.000
_cell.length_b   1.000
_cell.length_c   1.000
_cell.angle_alpha   90.00
_cell.angle_beta   90.00
_cell.angle_gamma   90.00
#
_symmetry.space_group_name_H-M   'P 1'
#
loop_
_entity.id
_entity.type
_entity.pdbx_description
1 polymer ?
#
loop_
_entity_poly.entity_id
_entity_poly.type
_entity_poly.pdbx_seq_one_letter_code
_entity_poly.pdbx_strand_id
1 'polypeptide(L)'
;MKITNKTRSILTMLGIIIGVASLITMLAVGYGAQRFMEERLSSLGSNLLMVLPGAMTRGGVGMGIGAVSRLAHADAEAMLKEIKGLVKVDSNVQGSV
;
A
#
# COMPACT_ATOMS: atom_id res chain seq x y z
N MET A 1 -46.48 35.06 -16.84
CA MET A 1 -45.00 35.05 -16.87
C MET A 1 -44.53 35.19 -18.32
N LYS A 2 -44.35 36.44 -18.81
CA LYS A 2 -43.91 36.67 -20.21
C LYS A 2 -42.39 36.46 -20.27
N ILE A 3 -41.97 35.41 -20.97
CA ILE A 3 -40.57 35.03 -21.04
C ILE A 3 -39.94 35.71 -22.27
N THR A 4 -39.57 36.98 -22.12
CA THR A 4 -38.94 37.79 -23.19
C THR A 4 -37.46 37.43 -23.41
N ASN A 5 -36.82 36.74 -22.45
CA ASN A 5 -35.40 36.37 -22.50
C ASN A 5 -35.17 34.85 -22.28
N LYS A 6 -35.93 33.99 -22.98
CA LYS A 6 -35.79 32.52 -22.91
C LYS A 6 -34.35 32.06 -23.20
N THR A 7 -33.76 32.55 -24.27
CA THR A 7 -32.41 32.15 -24.74
C THR A 7 -31.33 32.51 -23.73
N ARG A 8 -31.38 33.73 -23.20
CA ARG A 8 -30.43 34.21 -22.20
C ARG A 8 -30.52 33.40 -20.90
N SER A 9 -31.74 33.14 -20.41
CA SER A 9 -31.95 32.38 -19.17
C SER A 9 -31.56 30.90 -19.30
N ILE A 10 -31.75 30.29 -20.48
CA ILE A 10 -31.32 28.91 -20.74
C ILE A 10 -29.79 28.81 -20.76
N LEU A 11 -29.11 29.77 -21.41
CA LEU A 11 -27.67 29.73 -21.56
C LEU A 11 -26.93 29.90 -20.22
N THR A 12 -27.44 30.76 -19.32
CA THR A 12 -26.87 30.90 -17.97
C THR A 12 -27.06 29.65 -17.11
N MET A 13 -28.22 29.00 -17.22
CA MET A 13 -28.48 27.75 -16.50
C MET A 13 -27.58 26.62 -17.00
N LEU A 14 -27.43 26.49 -18.32
CA LEU A 14 -26.53 25.50 -18.91
C LEU A 14 -25.08 25.72 -18.49
N GLY A 15 -24.61 26.98 -18.46
CA GLY A 15 -23.26 27.31 -18.00
C GLY A 15 -22.98 26.85 -16.57
N ILE A 16 -23.93 27.09 -15.65
CA ILE A 16 -23.79 26.66 -14.25
C ILE A 16 -23.79 25.13 -14.14
N ILE A 17 -24.68 24.44 -14.87
CA ILE A 17 -24.76 22.97 -14.83
C ILE A 17 -23.45 22.34 -15.30
N ILE A 18 -22.91 22.79 -16.43
CA ILE A 18 -21.66 22.26 -16.97
C ILE A 18 -20.47 22.61 -16.04
N GLY A 19 -20.47 23.82 -15.47
CA GLY A 19 -19.41 24.27 -14.56
C GLY A 19 -19.36 23.47 -13.25
N VAL A 20 -20.51 23.19 -12.65
CA VAL A 20 -20.57 22.38 -11.42
C VAL A 20 -20.32 20.90 -11.74
N ALA A 21 -20.80 20.41 -12.88
CA ALA A 21 -20.56 19.03 -13.30
C ALA A 21 -19.05 18.76 -13.47
N SER A 22 -18.30 19.63 -14.16
CA SER A 22 -16.86 19.43 -14.36
C SER A 22 -16.07 19.43 -13.05
N LEU A 23 -16.46 20.28 -12.10
CA LEU A 23 -15.84 20.34 -10.77
C LEU A 23 -16.08 19.04 -9.98
N ILE A 24 -17.31 18.54 -9.94
CA ILE A 24 -17.64 17.30 -9.24
C ILE A 24 -16.83 16.13 -9.81
N THR A 25 -16.74 16.03 -11.15
CA THR A 25 -15.98 14.96 -11.80
C THR A 25 -14.51 15.01 -11.42
N MET A 26 -13.89 16.20 -11.45
CA MET A 26 -12.49 16.38 -11.04
C MET A 26 -12.27 15.99 -9.57
N LEU A 27 -13.16 16.39 -8.68
CA LEU A 27 -13.08 16.04 -7.26
C LEU A 27 -13.21 14.53 -7.05
N ALA A 28 -14.15 13.88 -7.74
CA ALA A 28 -14.32 12.44 -7.69
C ALA A 28 -13.06 11.70 -8.14
N VAL A 29 -12.42 12.16 -9.21
CA VAL A 29 -11.13 11.62 -9.68
C VAL A 29 -10.02 11.87 -8.64
N GLY A 30 -9.94 13.07 -8.06
CA GLY A 30 -8.94 13.41 -7.05
C GLY A 30 -9.04 12.53 -5.81
N TYR A 31 -10.25 12.40 -5.24
CA TYR A 31 -10.48 11.52 -4.08
C TYR A 31 -10.28 10.04 -4.42
N GLY A 32 -10.70 9.60 -5.61
CA GLY A 32 -10.48 8.23 -6.08
C GLY A 32 -8.99 7.91 -6.22
N ALA A 33 -8.21 8.82 -6.79
CA ALA A 33 -6.76 8.69 -6.91
C ALA A 33 -6.07 8.66 -5.55
N GLN A 34 -6.48 9.54 -4.63
CA GLN A 34 -5.95 9.54 -3.26
C GLN A 34 -6.23 8.21 -2.55
N ARG A 35 -7.46 7.69 -2.63
CA ARG A 35 -7.83 6.38 -2.06
C ARG A 35 -7.03 5.23 -2.66
N PHE A 36 -6.88 5.22 -3.99
CA PHE A 36 -6.06 4.24 -4.68
C PHE A 36 -4.60 4.29 -4.22
N MET A 37 -4.04 5.49 -4.08
CA MET A 37 -2.68 5.66 -3.55
C MET A 37 -2.57 5.19 -2.10
N GLU A 38 -3.55 5.44 -1.26
CA GLU A 38 -3.58 5.00 0.13
C GLU A 38 -3.65 3.47 0.24
N GLU A 39 -4.47 2.80 -0.57
CA GLU A 39 -4.50 1.33 -0.65
C GLU A 39 -3.17 0.75 -1.12
N ARG A 40 -2.56 1.36 -2.15
CA ARG A 40 -1.24 0.93 -2.65
C ARG A 40 -0.15 1.17 -1.62
N LEU A 41 -0.17 2.30 -0.92
CA LEU A 41 0.80 2.65 0.10
C LEU A 41 0.64 1.77 1.36
N SER A 42 -0.60 1.49 1.76
CA SER A 42 -0.93 0.51 2.79
C SER A 42 -0.38 -0.89 2.42
N SER A 43 -0.49 -1.28 1.15
CA SER A 43 0.09 -2.54 0.65
C SER A 43 1.62 -2.55 0.53
N LEU A 44 2.25 -1.38 0.43
CA LEU A 44 3.72 -1.23 0.49
C LEU A 44 4.28 -1.28 1.92
N GLY A 45 3.41 -1.52 2.91
CA GLY A 45 3.83 -1.99 4.21
C GLY A 45 4.33 -0.87 5.12
N SER A 46 3.39 -0.11 5.68
CA SER A 46 3.65 0.50 6.98
C SER A 46 3.84 -0.66 7.97
N ASN A 47 5.11 -0.92 8.36
CA ASN A 47 5.57 -1.96 9.29
C ASN A 47 6.13 -3.26 8.69
N LEU A 48 7.00 -3.16 7.67
CA LEU A 48 7.83 -4.29 7.24
C LEU A 48 9.02 -4.48 8.18
N LEU A 49 9.08 -5.62 8.86
CA LEU A 49 10.20 -6.02 9.73
C LEU A 49 10.94 -7.20 9.07
N MET A 50 12.13 -6.94 8.53
CA MET A 50 12.96 -7.94 7.87
C MET A 50 13.94 -8.54 8.89
N VAL A 51 13.85 -9.85 9.11
CA VAL A 51 14.77 -10.60 9.98
C VAL A 51 15.69 -11.45 9.13
N LEU A 52 16.99 -11.24 9.25
CA LEU A 52 18.01 -12.00 8.52
C LEU A 52 18.89 -12.79 9.52
N PRO A 53 19.21 -14.07 9.26
CA PRO A 53 20.18 -14.80 10.08
C PRO A 53 21.55 -14.11 9.99
N GLY A 54 22.13 -13.78 11.15
CA GLY A 54 23.48 -13.21 11.21
C GLY A 54 24.55 -14.18 10.68
N ALA A 55 25.69 -13.64 10.22
CA ALA A 55 26.86 -14.44 9.86
C ALA A 55 27.46 -15.09 11.11
N MET A 56 27.75 -16.40 11.05
CA MET A 56 28.42 -17.11 12.13
C MET A 56 29.89 -17.34 11.79
N THR A 57 30.79 -16.90 12.67
CA THR A 57 32.19 -17.32 12.65
C THR A 57 32.35 -18.59 13.49
N ARG A 58 32.93 -19.65 12.92
CA ARG A 58 33.26 -20.88 13.66
C ARG A 58 34.72 -21.22 13.38
N GLY A 59 35.55 -21.20 14.42
CA GLY A 59 36.97 -21.56 14.31
C GLY A 59 37.84 -20.56 13.53
N GLY A 60 37.48 -19.28 13.48
CA GLY A 60 38.26 -18.24 12.80
C GLY A 60 37.96 -18.07 11.31
N VAL A 61 37.09 -18.91 10.73
CA VAL A 61 36.56 -18.75 9.38
C VAL A 61 35.17 -18.11 9.47
N GLY A 62 35.01 -16.93 8.88
CA GLY A 62 33.72 -16.26 8.75
C GLY A 62 32.85 -17.02 7.74
N MET A 63 31.89 -17.80 8.21
CA MET A 63 30.87 -18.36 7.33
C MET A 63 29.92 -17.21 6.98
N GLY A 64 29.83 -16.86 5.70
CA GLY A 64 29.09 -15.70 5.21
C GLY A 64 27.64 -15.62 5.72
N ILE A 65 27.04 -14.44 5.60
CA ILE A 65 25.62 -14.22 5.92
C ILE A 65 24.77 -15.29 5.20
N GLY A 66 24.01 -16.09 5.94
CA GLY A 66 23.16 -17.17 5.40
C GLY A 66 23.78 -18.58 5.36
N ALA A 67 25.04 -18.78 5.75
CA ALA A 67 25.70 -20.09 5.70
C ALA A 67 25.18 -21.12 6.73
N VAL A 68 24.47 -20.67 7.75
CA VAL A 68 23.73 -21.54 8.68
C VAL A 68 22.39 -20.88 8.98
N SER A 69 21.32 -21.33 8.33
CA SER A 69 19.97 -20.85 8.65
C SER A 69 19.48 -21.54 9.92
N ARG A 70 19.50 -20.83 11.05
CA ARG A 70 18.76 -21.25 12.26
C ARG A 70 17.32 -20.74 12.28
N LEU A 71 16.96 -19.84 11.35
CA LEU A 71 15.57 -19.45 11.14
C LEU A 71 14.91 -20.55 10.30
N ALA A 72 14.03 -21.31 10.95
CA ALA A 72 13.20 -22.33 10.33
C ALA A 72 11.80 -21.78 10.06
N HIS A 73 11.06 -22.45 9.18
CA HIS A 73 9.66 -22.10 8.91
C HIS A 73 8.79 -22.14 10.18
N ALA A 74 9.14 -23.00 11.15
CA ALA A 74 8.47 -23.06 12.44
C ALA A 74 8.62 -21.78 13.28
N ASP A 75 9.75 -21.07 13.15
CA ASP A 75 9.98 -19.80 13.86
C ASP A 75 9.09 -18.69 13.30
N ALA A 76 8.87 -18.69 11.98
CA ALA A 76 7.95 -17.75 11.32
C ALA A 76 6.50 -17.89 11.84
N GLU A 77 6.05 -19.13 12.08
CA GLU A 77 4.72 -19.40 12.64
C GLU A 77 4.62 -19.05 14.14
N ALA A 78 5.70 -19.28 14.91
CA ALA A 78 5.77 -18.89 16.31
C ALA A 78 5.72 -17.36 16.49
N MET A 79 6.44 -16.61 15.64
CA MET A 79 6.42 -15.14 15.64
C MET A 79 5.02 -14.56 15.39
N LEU A 80 4.20 -15.23 14.56
CA LEU A 80 2.82 -14.82 14.28
C LEU A 80 1.91 -15.02 15.51
N LYS A 81 2.18 -16.04 16.33
CA LYS A 81 1.39 -16.34 17.54
C LYS A 81 1.79 -15.48 18.73
N GLU A 82 3.07 -15.18 18.88
CA GLU A 82 3.60 -14.50 20.07
C GLU A 82 3.60 -12.97 19.95
N ILE A 83 3.75 -12.42 18.74
CA ILE A 83 3.80 -10.97 18.51
C ILE A 83 2.44 -10.45 18.04
N LYS A 84 1.69 -9.83 18.96
CA LYS A 84 0.44 -9.13 18.66
C LYS A 84 0.71 -7.86 17.85
N GLY A 85 0.52 -7.94 16.54
CA GLY A 85 0.71 -6.84 15.59
C GLY A 85 1.22 -7.28 14.22
N LEU A 86 1.68 -8.53 14.08
CA LEU A 86 2.05 -9.09 12.79
C LEU A 86 0.81 -9.54 12.02
N VAL A 87 0.59 -8.93 10.86
CA VAL A 87 -0.53 -9.25 9.96
C VAL A 87 -0.16 -10.37 8.99
N LYS A 88 1.11 -10.42 8.55
CA LYS A 88 1.64 -11.42 7.62
C LYS A 88 3.12 -11.66 7.88
N VAL A 89 3.55 -12.91 7.77
CA VAL A 89 4.96 -13.32 7.74
C VAL A 89 5.20 -14.01 6.41
N ASP A 90 6.31 -13.68 5.76
CA ASP A 90 6.82 -14.42 4.61
C ASP A 90 8.22 -14.94 4.95
N SER A 91 8.48 -16.22 4.67
CA SER A 91 9.73 -16.88 5.03
C SER A 91 10.47 -17.32 3.77
N ASN A 92 11.52 -16.58 3.40
CA ASN A 92 12.43 -16.99 2.34
C ASN A 92 13.63 -17.74 2.93
N VAL A 93 13.60 -19.07 2.87
CA VAL A 93 14.72 -19.93 3.30
C VAL A 93 15.56 -20.24 2.07
N GLN A 94 16.63 -19.47 1.88
CA GLN A 94 17.56 -19.67 0.77
C GLN A 94 18.89 -20.18 1.32
N GLY A 95 19.05 -21.50 1.29
CA GLY A 95 20.29 -22.20 1.63
C GLY A 95 20.45 -23.38 0.68
N SER A 96 21.60 -23.46 0.01
CA SER A 96 21.94 -24.66 -0.77
C SER A 96 22.05 -25.83 0.20
N VAL A 97 21.35 -26.92 -0.11
CA VAL A 97 21.68 -28.25 0.43
C VAL A 97 23.15 -28.55 0.10
#